data_AF-A0A7C5K3B3-F1
#
_entry.id   AF-A0A7C5K3B3-F1
#
_cell.length_a   1.000
_cell.length_b   1.000
_cell.length_c   1.000
_cell.angle_alpha   90.00
_cell.angle_beta   90.00
_cell.angle_gamma   90.00
#
_symmetry.space_group_name_H-M   'P 1'
#
loop_
_entity.id
_entity.type
_entity.pdbx_description
1 polymer ?
#
loop_
_entity_poly.entity_id
_entity_poly.type
_entity_poly.pdbx_seq_one_letter_code
_entity_poly.pdbx_strand_id
1 'polypeptide(L)'
;MMSSKTKILNEILKMLPADKISDAGFEGANIVLYTKDRDFFLDNQGLIKNIVNDIKKRVELRADPEILMDQDSTEEFIKQLIPEEADLGNILFDSKRSLLTIEVGKPGVAIGKDGSTLREIRSKTLWIPIIQRKPAIQSNIIDSIRGILYQQSDF
;
A
#
# COMPACT_ATOMS: atom_id res chain seq x y z
N MET A 1 32.49 11.31 -7.91
CA MET A 1 31.45 12.04 -7.14
C MET A 1 30.24 11.13 -6.99
N MET A 2 29.96 10.61 -5.79
CA MET A 2 28.69 9.91 -5.55
C MET A 2 27.54 10.91 -5.70
N SER A 3 26.56 10.58 -6.55
CA SER A 3 25.34 11.38 -6.76
C SER A 3 24.65 11.65 -5.42
N SER A 4 24.25 12.91 -5.19
CA SER A 4 23.55 13.37 -3.97
C SER A 4 22.35 12.49 -3.58
N LYS A 5 21.67 11.89 -4.57
CA LYS A 5 20.56 10.94 -4.36
C LYS A 5 20.99 9.72 -3.54
N THR A 6 22.15 9.15 -3.84
CA THR A 6 22.73 8.01 -3.09
C THR A 6 23.02 8.36 -1.64
N LYS A 7 23.35 9.62 -1.34
CA LYS A 7 23.73 10.06 0.00
C LYS A 7 22.55 10.02 0.97
N ILE A 8 21.40 10.54 0.55
CA ILE A 8 20.17 10.54 1.39
C ILE A 8 19.70 9.12 1.66
N LEU A 9 19.71 8.26 0.62
CA LEU A 9 19.33 6.86 0.78
C LEU A 9 20.23 6.15 1.79
N ASN A 10 21.54 6.33 1.68
CA ASN A 10 22.51 5.76 2.61
C ASN A 10 22.35 6.29 4.04
N GLU A 11 21.90 7.53 4.21
CA GLU A 11 21.62 8.11 5.52
C GLU A 11 20.39 7.47 6.17
N ILE A 12 19.31 7.30 5.40
CA ILE A 12 18.10 6.59 5.84
C ILE A 12 18.41 5.14 6.22
N LEU A 13 19.16 4.42 5.38
CA LEU A 13 19.50 3.02 5.64
C LEU A 13 20.33 2.84 6.92
N LYS A 14 21.14 3.84 7.32
CA LYS A 14 21.86 3.81 8.60
C LYS A 14 20.98 4.01 9.82
N MET A 15 19.81 4.63 9.65
CA MET A 15 18.82 4.82 10.73
C MET A 15 17.91 3.59 10.90
N LEU A 16 18.00 2.62 9.99
CA LEU A 16 17.19 1.40 9.96
C LEU A 16 18.02 0.20 10.43
N PRO A 17 17.40 -0.83 11.02
CA PRO A 17 18.09 -2.07 11.30
C PRO A 17 18.50 -2.76 9.99
N ALA A 18 19.73 -3.28 9.93
CA ALA A 18 20.39 -3.72 8.69
C ALA A 18 19.64 -4.83 7.90
N ASP A 19 18.73 -5.57 8.55
CA ASP A 19 18.07 -6.74 7.97
C ASP A 19 16.57 -6.53 7.69
N LYS A 20 16.03 -5.33 7.97
CA LYS A 20 14.58 -5.08 7.87
C LYS A 20 14.14 -4.56 6.51
N ILE A 21 15.06 -4.11 5.66
CA ILE A 21 14.76 -3.54 4.35
C ILE A 21 15.33 -4.45 3.27
N SER A 22 14.47 -4.91 2.34
CA SER A 22 14.88 -5.73 1.20
C SER A 22 15.42 -4.89 0.05
N ASP A 23 14.83 -3.72 -0.19
CA ASP A 23 15.27 -2.78 -1.21
C ASP A 23 14.88 -1.34 -0.85
N ALA A 24 15.58 -0.36 -1.40
CA ALA A 24 15.31 1.05 -1.18
C ALA A 24 15.62 1.89 -2.42
N GLY A 25 14.68 2.75 -2.80
CA GLY A 25 14.79 3.53 -4.03
C GLY A 25 14.06 4.86 -3.99
N PHE A 26 14.30 5.67 -5.03
CA PHE A 26 13.50 6.85 -5.29
C PHE A 26 12.44 6.50 -6.34
N GLU A 27 11.18 6.64 -5.97
CA GLU A 27 10.05 6.53 -6.90
C GLU A 27 9.41 7.90 -7.07
N GLY A 28 9.74 8.56 -8.19
CA GLY A 28 9.38 9.95 -8.42
C GLY A 28 9.96 10.87 -7.36
N ALA A 29 9.09 11.52 -6.58
CA ALA A 29 9.48 12.41 -5.48
C ALA A 29 9.58 11.70 -4.11
N ASN A 30 9.17 10.43 -4.02
CA ASN A 30 9.12 9.67 -2.78
C ASN A 30 10.37 8.80 -2.63
N ILE A 31 10.76 8.58 -1.38
CA ILE A 31 11.72 7.54 -1.02
C ILE A 31 10.90 6.32 -0.60
N VAL A 32 11.12 5.19 -1.24
CA VAL A 32 10.38 3.95 -0.99
C VAL A 32 11.33 2.93 -0.39
N LEU A 33 10.90 2.32 0.70
CA LEU A 33 11.58 1.24 1.40
C LEU A 33 10.71 -0.01 1.28
N TYR A 34 11.25 -1.07 0.68
CA TYR A 34 10.60 -2.37 0.62
C TYR A 34 11.05 -3.24 1.79
N THR A 35 10.14 -4.04 2.33
CA THR A 35 10.45 -4.99 3.39
C THR A 35 9.79 -6.33 3.14
N LYS A 36 10.55 -7.41 3.36
CA LYS A 36 10.05 -8.79 3.44
C LYS A 36 9.66 -9.19 4.88
N ASP A 37 9.92 -8.31 5.86
CA ASP A 37 9.64 -8.55 7.27
C ASP A 37 8.21 -8.10 7.61
N ARG A 38 7.33 -9.07 7.85
CA ARG A 38 5.92 -8.84 8.13
C ARG A 38 5.70 -8.04 9.40
N ASP A 39 6.44 -8.35 10.46
CA ASP A 39 6.27 -7.69 11.76
C ASP A 39 6.70 -6.22 11.67
N PHE A 40 7.82 -5.95 10.99
CA PHE A 40 8.30 -4.59 10.76
C PHE A 40 7.38 -3.78 9.86
N PHE A 41 6.81 -4.39 8.82
CA PHE A 41 5.80 -3.74 8.00
C PHE A 41 4.61 -3.34 8.86
N LEU A 42 4.05 -4.28 9.63
CA LEU A 42 2.84 -4.05 10.43
C LEU A 42 3.08 -3.03 11.54
N ASP A 43 4.19 -3.14 12.26
CA ASP A 43 4.61 -2.22 13.32
C ASP A 43 6.12 -1.94 13.28
N ASN A 44 6.48 -0.78 12.75
CA ASN A 44 7.86 -0.25 12.78
C ASN A 44 8.14 0.63 14.01
N GLN A 45 7.27 0.62 15.03
CA GLN A 45 7.43 1.37 16.28
C GLN A 45 7.63 2.88 16.07
N GLY A 46 7.08 3.42 14.98
CA GLY A 46 7.20 4.83 14.61
C GLY A 46 8.56 5.21 13.98
N LEU A 47 9.43 4.25 13.70
CA LEU A 47 10.75 4.49 13.11
C LEU A 47 10.66 5.24 11.78
N ILE A 48 9.73 4.84 10.90
CA ILE A 48 9.52 5.50 9.61
C ILE A 48 9.08 6.96 9.80
N LYS A 49 8.21 7.23 10.78
CA LYS A 49 7.77 8.58 11.12
C LYS A 49 8.94 9.45 11.59
N ASN A 50 9.83 8.88 12.40
CA ASN A 50 11.03 9.59 12.87
C ASN A 50 11.96 9.92 11.71
N ILE A 51 12.20 8.98 10.79
CA ILE A 51 13.00 9.21 9.59
C ILE A 51 12.41 10.33 8.72
N VAL A 52 11.10 10.34 8.49
CA VAL A 52 10.43 11.43 7.75
C VAL A 52 10.64 12.78 8.43
N ASN A 53 10.56 12.80 9.77
CA ASN A 53 10.77 14.02 10.56
C ASN A 53 12.21 14.51 10.50
N ASP A 54 13.19 13.64 10.43
CA ASP A 54 14.61 14.03 10.42
C ASP A 54 15.05 14.45 9.01
N ILE A 55 14.71 13.65 8.00
CA ILE A 55 15.14 13.86 6.61
C ILE A 55 14.31 14.93 5.89
N LYS A 56 13.11 15.26 6.40
CA LYS A 56 12.16 16.21 5.79
C LYS A 56 11.78 15.86 4.34
N LYS A 57 11.74 14.57 4.04
CA LYS A 57 11.29 14.00 2.76
C LYS A 57 10.22 12.94 3.01
N ARG A 58 9.38 12.71 2.01
CA ARG A 58 8.35 11.66 2.08
C ARG A 58 9.03 10.29 1.94
N VAL A 59 8.89 9.47 2.98
CA VAL A 59 9.38 8.10 3.03
C VAL A 59 8.16 7.17 3.18
N GLU A 60 8.08 6.16 2.33
CA GLU A 60 7.01 5.16 2.33
C GLU A 60 7.61 3.78 2.59
N LEU A 61 7.04 3.05 3.56
CA LEU A 61 7.37 1.64 3.79
C LEU A 61 6.31 0.78 3.08
N ARG A 62 6.76 -0.12 2.22
CA ARG A 62 5.92 -1.04 1.46
C ARG A 62 6.30 -2.49 1.74
N ALA A 63 5.30 -3.35 1.78
CA ALA A 63 5.51 -4.79 1.76
C ALA A 63 6.05 -5.19 0.39
N ASP A 64 7.08 -6.01 0.37
CA ASP A 64 7.61 -6.59 -0.87
C ASP A 64 6.51 -7.38 -1.61
N PRO A 65 6.37 -7.26 -2.94
CA PRO A 65 5.34 -7.99 -3.69
C PRO A 65 5.36 -9.51 -3.46
N GLU A 66 6.52 -10.08 -3.13
CA GLU A 66 6.65 -11.52 -2.85
C GLU A 66 5.93 -11.99 -1.58
N ILE A 67 5.70 -11.09 -0.62
CA ILE A 67 5.06 -11.46 0.67
C ILE A 67 3.56 -11.16 0.69
N LEU A 68 3.03 -10.45 -0.32
CA LEU A 68 1.62 -10.13 -0.45
C LEU A 68 0.79 -11.40 -0.64
N MET A 69 -0.41 -11.40 -0.08
CA MET A 69 -1.42 -12.40 -0.44
C MET A 69 -1.79 -12.23 -1.91
N ASP A 70 -2.01 -13.34 -2.62
CA ASP A 70 -2.41 -13.32 -4.02
C ASP A 70 -3.74 -12.58 -4.22
N GLN A 71 -3.93 -12.05 -5.43
CA GLN A 71 -5.07 -11.17 -5.72
C GLN A 71 -6.40 -11.90 -5.56
N ASP A 72 -6.50 -13.15 -6.04
CA ASP A 72 -7.74 -13.94 -5.98
C ASP A 72 -8.14 -14.23 -4.52
N SER A 73 -7.20 -14.74 -3.70
CA SER A 73 -7.45 -14.99 -2.27
C SER A 73 -7.74 -13.70 -1.50
N THR A 74 -7.07 -12.60 -1.87
CA THR A 74 -7.32 -11.28 -1.27
C THR A 74 -8.72 -10.78 -1.61
N GLU A 75 -9.19 -10.97 -2.85
CA GLU A 75 -10.52 -10.59 -3.28
C GLU A 75 -11.60 -11.39 -2.55
N GLU A 76 -11.43 -12.70 -2.42
CA GLU A 76 -12.34 -13.56 -1.64
C GLU A 76 -12.38 -13.13 -0.17
N PHE A 77 -11.22 -12.86 0.43
CA PHE A 77 -11.12 -12.37 1.80
C PHE A 77 -11.87 -11.05 2.00
N ILE A 78 -11.72 -10.09 1.08
CA ILE A 78 -12.44 -8.80 1.14
C ILE A 78 -13.95 -9.00 1.05
N LYS A 79 -14.42 -9.86 0.12
CA LYS A 79 -15.85 -10.13 -0.07
C LYS A 79 -16.49 -10.73 1.20
N GLN A 80 -15.74 -11.52 1.95
CA GLN A 80 -16.20 -12.09 3.22
C GLN A 80 -16.15 -11.08 4.38
N LEU A 81 -15.13 -10.22 4.38
CA LEU A 81 -14.89 -9.28 5.48
C LEU A 81 -15.80 -8.05 5.41
N ILE A 82 -16.04 -7.51 4.21
CA ILE A 82 -16.84 -6.29 4.03
C ILE A 82 -18.34 -6.64 4.05
N PRO A 83 -19.14 -6.01 4.93
CA PRO A 83 -20.58 -6.24 4.97
C PRO A 83 -21.28 -5.86 3.66
N GLU A 84 -22.29 -6.62 3.26
CA GLU A 84 -23.11 -6.32 2.06
C GLU A 84 -23.69 -4.89 2.09
N GLU A 85 -24.03 -4.40 3.28
CA GLU A 85 -24.56 -3.05 3.50
C GLU A 85 -23.61 -1.92 3.07
N ALA A 86 -22.30 -2.20 3.01
CA ALA A 86 -21.30 -1.28 2.51
C ALA A 86 -21.39 -1.07 1.00
N ASP A 87 -22.13 -1.94 0.29
CA ASP A 87 -22.32 -1.94 -1.15
C ASP A 87 -20.95 -2.02 -1.86
N LEU A 88 -20.33 -3.20 -1.81
CA LEU A 88 -19.00 -3.46 -2.38
C LEU A 88 -19.00 -3.31 -3.91
N GLY A 89 -17.95 -2.67 -4.42
CA GLY A 89 -17.74 -2.38 -5.84
C GLY A 89 -16.49 -3.02 -6.39
N ASN A 90 -15.77 -2.26 -7.22
CA ASN A 90 -14.51 -2.71 -7.80
C ASN A 90 -13.43 -2.83 -6.73
N ILE A 91 -12.62 -3.88 -6.87
CA ILE A 91 -11.39 -4.08 -6.12
C ILE A 91 -10.25 -3.95 -7.13
N LEU A 92 -9.35 -3.01 -6.90
CA LEU A 92 -8.26 -2.66 -7.82
C LEU A 92 -6.92 -2.86 -7.11
N PHE A 93 -6.08 -3.71 -7.70
CA PHE A 93 -4.76 -4.05 -7.19
C PHE A 93 -3.67 -3.24 -7.90
N ASP A 94 -2.81 -2.60 -7.12
CA ASP A 94 -1.55 -1.99 -7.59
C ASP A 94 -0.40 -2.70 -6.88
N SER A 95 0.06 -3.80 -7.49
CA SER A 95 1.04 -4.72 -6.92
C SER A 95 2.39 -4.07 -6.65
N LYS A 96 2.84 -3.17 -7.55
CA LYS A 96 4.10 -2.45 -7.40
C LYS A 96 4.11 -1.54 -6.18
N ARG A 97 2.95 -0.95 -5.84
CA ARG A 97 2.82 -0.09 -4.66
C ARG A 97 2.25 -0.80 -3.44
N SER A 98 1.94 -2.09 -3.56
CA SER A 98 1.27 -2.88 -2.53
C SER A 98 -0.05 -2.24 -2.09
N LEU A 99 -0.73 -1.51 -2.98
CA LEU A 99 -1.98 -0.81 -2.70
C LEU A 99 -3.18 -1.60 -3.19
N LEU A 100 -4.24 -1.56 -2.39
CA LEU A 100 -5.49 -2.24 -2.65
C LEU A 100 -6.63 -1.24 -2.53
N THR A 101 -7.13 -0.77 -3.67
CA THR A 101 -8.24 0.17 -3.70
C THR A 101 -9.56 -0.59 -3.73
N ILE A 102 -10.43 -0.30 -2.76
CA ILE A 102 -11.73 -0.96 -2.62
C ILE A 102 -12.80 0.12 -2.76
N GLU A 103 -13.56 0.08 -3.85
CA GLU A 103 -14.69 0.97 -4.08
C GLU A 103 -15.92 0.44 -3.33
N VAL A 104 -16.59 1.31 -2.57
CA VAL A 104 -17.78 0.96 -1.78
C VAL A 104 -18.83 2.07 -1.84
N GLY A 105 -20.11 1.74 -1.76
CA GLY A 105 -21.19 2.73 -1.70
C GLY A 105 -21.18 3.51 -0.38
N LYS A 106 -20.90 2.83 0.73
CA LYS A 106 -20.83 3.43 2.08
C LYS A 106 -19.46 3.23 2.74
N PRO A 107 -18.50 4.15 2.53
CA PRO A 107 -17.15 4.05 3.09
C PRO A 107 -17.08 3.87 4.61
N GLY A 108 -17.93 4.56 5.37
CA GLY A 108 -17.93 4.48 6.83
C GLY A 108 -18.22 3.06 7.35
N VAL A 109 -19.10 2.32 6.67
CA VAL A 109 -19.42 0.92 7.01
C VAL A 109 -18.22 0.03 6.68
N ALA A 110 -17.62 0.20 5.50
CA ALA A 110 -16.48 -0.60 5.06
C ALA A 110 -15.23 -0.40 5.92
N ILE A 111 -14.94 0.82 6.40
CA ILE A 111 -13.77 1.13 7.22
C ILE A 111 -13.87 0.43 8.60
N GLY A 112 -15.09 0.24 9.11
CA GLY A 112 -15.34 -0.29 10.44
C GLY A 112 -14.99 0.70 11.56
N LYS A 113 -15.21 0.29 12.81
CA LYS A 113 -14.95 1.14 13.98
C LYS A 113 -13.43 1.34 14.13
N ASP A 114 -13.00 2.59 14.23
CA ASP A 114 -11.59 2.97 14.36
C ASP A 114 -10.68 2.37 13.26
N GLY A 115 -11.22 2.08 12.07
CA GLY A 115 -10.46 1.45 10.99
C GLY A 115 -10.10 -0.02 11.23
N SER A 116 -10.91 -0.75 12.00
CA SER A 116 -10.70 -2.18 12.28
C SER A 116 -10.54 -2.99 11.00
N THR A 117 -11.41 -2.77 10.00
CA THR A 117 -11.38 -3.50 8.73
C THR A 117 -10.09 -3.25 7.96
N LEU A 118 -9.60 -2.00 7.93
CA LEU A 118 -8.34 -1.65 7.28
C LEU A 118 -7.15 -2.35 7.93
N ARG A 119 -7.14 -2.38 9.28
CA ARG A 119 -6.10 -3.07 10.04
C ARG A 119 -6.14 -4.57 9.79
N GLU A 120 -7.34 -5.14 9.73
CA GLU A 120 -7.53 -6.56 9.47
C GLU A 120 -7.04 -6.95 8.07
N ILE A 121 -7.47 -6.24 7.01
CA ILE A 121 -6.96 -6.43 5.65
C ILE A 121 -5.44 -6.31 5.64
N ARG A 122 -4.89 -5.21 6.18
CA ARG A 122 -3.43 -5.00 6.19
C ARG A 122 -2.67 -6.11 6.92
N SER A 123 -3.18 -6.60 8.05
CA SER A 123 -2.53 -7.66 8.82
C SER A 123 -2.59 -9.04 8.15
N LYS A 124 -3.70 -9.34 7.47
CA LYS A 124 -3.93 -10.65 6.85
C LYS A 124 -3.29 -10.75 5.47
N THR A 125 -3.38 -9.69 4.68
CA THR A 125 -3.03 -9.72 3.25
C THR A 125 -1.73 -8.97 2.94
N LEU A 126 -1.26 -8.12 3.87
CA LEU A 126 -0.11 -7.21 3.73
C LEU A 126 -0.27 -6.12 2.65
N TRP A 127 -1.41 -6.10 1.96
CA TRP A 127 -1.81 -4.97 1.13
C TRP A 127 -2.14 -3.76 1.99
N ILE A 128 -1.95 -2.57 1.43
CA ILE A 128 -2.35 -1.31 2.03
C ILE A 128 -3.75 -0.96 1.49
N PRO A 129 -4.82 -1.15 2.28
CA PRO A 129 -6.17 -0.90 1.82
C PRO A 129 -6.45 0.61 1.72
N ILE A 130 -7.07 1.01 0.62
CA ILE A 130 -7.57 2.36 0.37
C ILE A 130 -9.07 2.24 0.06
N ILE A 131 -9.92 2.72 0.96
CA ILE A 131 -11.36 2.75 0.73
C ILE A 131 -11.72 3.99 -0.07
N GLN A 132 -12.42 3.81 -1.18
CA GLN A 132 -12.94 4.88 -2.01
C GLN A 132 -14.46 4.77 -2.13
N ARG A 133 -15.15 5.91 -2.24
CA ARG A 133 -16.57 5.89 -2.55
C ARG A 133 -16.75 5.52 -4.02
N LYS A 134 -17.68 4.60 -4.30
CA LYS A 134 -18.13 4.32 -5.66
C LYS A 134 -18.52 5.62 -6.38
N PRO A 135 -18.11 5.81 -7.64
CA PRO A 135 -18.59 6.93 -8.43
C PRO A 135 -20.09 6.79 -8.68
N ALA A 136 -20.83 7.91 -8.72
CA ALA A 136 -22.26 7.89 -9.01
C ALA A 136 -22.57 7.44 -10.44
N ILE A 137 -21.63 7.69 -11.37
CA ILE A 137 -21.70 7.28 -12.77
C ILE A 137 -20.39 6.61 -13.12
N GLN A 138 -20.48 5.39 -13.64
CA GLN A 138 -19.30 4.66 -14.10
C GLN A 138 -18.86 5.17 -15.47
N SER A 139 -17.55 5.32 -15.65
CA SER A 139 -16.96 5.82 -16.89
C SER A 139 -16.08 4.76 -17.51
N ASN A 140 -16.51 4.26 -18.67
CA ASN A 140 -15.75 3.26 -19.45
C ASN A 140 -14.33 3.75 -19.77
N ILE A 141 -14.12 5.06 -19.92
CA ILE A 141 -12.80 5.65 -20.20
C ILE A 141 -11.90 5.51 -18.97
N ILE A 142 -12.42 5.82 -17.77
CA ILE A 142 -11.66 5.69 -16.52
C ILE A 142 -11.30 4.23 -16.26
N ASP A 143 -12.27 3.33 -16.45
CA ASP A 143 -12.05 1.90 -16.24
C ASP A 143 -11.02 1.33 -17.23
N SER A 144 -11.04 1.80 -18.49
CA SER A 144 -10.02 1.43 -19.49
C SER A 144 -8.63 1.94 -19.11
N ILE A 145 -8.50 3.19 -18.65
CA ILE A 145 -7.23 3.75 -18.20
C ILE A 145 -6.70 2.97 -16.99
N ARG A 146 -7.55 2.67 -16.01
CA ARG A 146 -7.20 1.88 -14.82
C ARG A 146 -6.76 0.47 -15.22
N GLY A 147 -7.48 -0.17 -16.13
CA GLY A 147 -7.14 -1.48 -16.68
C GLY A 147 -5.73 -1.48 -17.27
N ILE A 148 -5.41 -0.51 -18.12
CA ILE A 148 -4.07 -0.35 -18.71
C ILE A 148 -3.02 -0.13 -17.61
N LEU A 149 -3.24 0.81 -16.68
CA LEU A 149 -2.25 1.15 -15.65
C LEU A 149 -1.94 -0.01 -14.70
N TYR A 150 -2.94 -0.81 -14.33
CA TYR A 150 -2.75 -1.89 -13.35
C TYR A 150 -2.41 -3.23 -14.00
N GLN A 151 -2.97 -3.54 -15.18
CA GLN A 151 -2.68 -4.80 -15.89
C GLN A 151 -1.36 -4.76 -16.67
N GLN A 152 -0.88 -3.60 -17.10
CA GLN A 152 0.39 -3.44 -17.82
C GLN A 152 1.50 -2.84 -16.96
N SER A 153 1.43 -3.00 -15.63
CA SER A 153 2.44 -2.50 -14.68
C SER A 153 3.74 -3.31 -14.72
N ASP A 154 4.34 -3.47 -15.91
CA ASP A 154 5.64 -4.12 -16.13
C ASP A 154 6.83 -3.15 -15.97
N PHE A 155 6.58 -1.90 -15.60
CA PHE A 155 7.59 -0.85 -15.40
C PHE A 155 7.52 -0.20 -14.02
#